data_AF-A0A6V7JLW3-F1
#
_entry.id   AF-A0A6V7JLW3-F1
#
_cell.length_a   1.000
_cell.length_b   1.000
_cell.length_c   1.000
_cell.angle_alpha   90.00
_cell.angle_beta   90.00
_cell.angle_gamma   90.00
#
_symmetry.space_group_name_H-M   'P 1'
#
loop_
_entity.id
_entity.type
_entity.pdbx_description
1 polymer ?
#
loop_
_entity_poly.entity_id
_entity_poly.type
_entity_poly.pdbx_seq_one_letter_code
_entity_poly.pdbx_strand_id
1 'polypeptide(L)'
;EAKSYPYYIERSKNHMQPVYLQISNRGLQRRTVIKRIEGDIIALEAELKKYLQEKRQKQIGTQIFEPGGKITIRGDHVNLVKAWLDERGF
;
A
#
# COMPACT_ATOMS: atom_id res chain seq x y z
N GLU A 1 -17.80 13.14 -7.95
CA GLU A 1 -16.86 14.14 -7.38
C GLU A 1 -15.59 13.42 -6.94
N ALA A 2 -14.41 13.96 -7.23
CA ALA A 2 -13.16 13.37 -6.77
C ALA A 2 -13.03 13.59 -5.26
N LYS A 3 -12.96 12.51 -4.47
CA LYS A 3 -12.69 12.64 -3.02
C LYS A 3 -11.32 13.29 -2.83
N SER A 4 -11.30 14.42 -2.13
CA SER A 4 -10.06 15.12 -1.79
C SER A 4 -9.41 14.41 -0.61
N TYR A 5 -8.41 13.58 -0.90
CA TYR A 5 -7.51 13.02 0.11
C TYR A 5 -6.21 13.84 0.14
N PRO A 6 -5.50 13.90 1.28
CA PRO A 6 -4.20 14.56 1.38
C PRO A 6 -3.06 13.80 0.67
N TYR A 7 -3.36 12.62 0.12
CA TYR A 7 -2.46 11.78 -0.65
C TYR A 7 -3.14 11.25 -1.91
N TYR A 8 -2.33 10.90 -2.89
CA TYR A 8 -2.75 10.35 -4.16
C TYR A 8 -1.85 9.18 -4.56
N ILE A 9 -2.43 8.18 -5.23
CA ILE A 9 -1.69 7.01 -5.72
C ILE A 9 -1.85 7.00 -7.24
N GLU A 10 -0.75 7.25 -7.94
CA GLU A 10 -0.77 7.26 -9.40
C GLU A 10 -0.89 5.83 -9.94
N ARG A 11 -1.80 5.63 -10.90
CA ARG A 11 -1.86 4.39 -11.66
C ARG A 11 -0.57 4.19 -12.47
N SER A 12 -0.24 2.94 -12.74
CA SER A 12 0.86 2.61 -13.65
C SER A 12 0.55 3.06 -15.08
N LYS A 13 1.56 3.07 -15.96
CA LYS A 13 1.39 3.39 -17.40
C LYS A 13 0.30 2.54 -18.08
N ASN A 14 0.07 1.32 -17.57
CA ASN A 14 -0.95 0.40 -18.08
C ASN A 14 -2.27 0.53 -17.31
N HIS A 15 -2.51 1.66 -16.63
CA HIS A 15 -3.68 1.94 -15.79
C HIS A 15 -3.89 0.99 -14.60
N MET A 16 -2.91 0.14 -14.27
CA MET A 16 -2.97 -0.78 -13.13
C MET A 16 -2.57 -0.11 -11.82
N GLN A 17 -3.15 -0.56 -10.70
CA GLN A 17 -2.72 -0.15 -9.36
C GLN A 17 -1.26 -0.52 -9.08
N PRO A 18 -0.44 0.40 -8.52
CA PRO A 18 0.99 0.20 -8.28
C PRO A 18 1.29 -0.64 -7.01
N VAL A 19 0.58 -1.75 -6.83
CA VAL A 19 0.70 -2.65 -5.67
C VAL A 19 1.29 -3.98 -6.11
N TYR A 20 2.45 -4.35 -5.55
CA TYR A 20 3.25 -5.49 -5.99
C TYR A 20 3.68 -6.39 -4.84
N LEU A 21 3.77 -7.69 -5.10
CA LEU A 21 4.42 -8.64 -4.19
C LEU A 21 5.92 -8.66 -4.46
N GLN A 22 6.71 -8.36 -3.44
CA GLN A 22 8.15 -8.54 -3.45
C GLN A 22 8.50 -9.81 -2.66
N ILE A 23 9.13 -10.76 -3.33
CA ILE A 23 9.61 -12.01 -2.75
C ILE A 23 11.14 -11.94 -2.68
N SER A 24 11.73 -12.19 -1.52
CA SER A 24 13.18 -12.21 -1.29
C SER A 24 13.58 -13.42 -0.45
N ASN A 25 14.90 -13.59 -0.23
CA ASN A 25 15.48 -14.66 0.57
C ASN A 25 14.96 -16.05 0.19
N ARG A 26 15.08 -16.41 -1.10
CA ARG A 26 14.68 -17.71 -1.65
C ARG A 26 13.21 -18.08 -1.34
N GLY A 27 12.31 -17.10 -1.31
CA GLY A 27 10.88 -17.31 -1.07
C GLY A 27 10.43 -17.19 0.38
N LEU A 28 11.37 -17.10 1.33
CA LEU A 28 11.06 -17.01 2.77
C LEU A 28 10.45 -15.67 3.15
N GLN A 29 10.89 -14.58 2.50
CA GLN A 29 10.40 -13.25 2.78
C GLN A 29 9.44 -12.78 1.70
N ARG A 30 8.23 -12.40 2.12
CA ARG A 30 7.21 -11.79 1.27
C ARG A 30 6.86 -10.42 1.85
N ARG A 31 6.87 -9.41 1.00
CA ARG A 31 6.52 -8.03 1.34
C ARG A 31 5.59 -7.48 0.27
N THR A 32 4.58 -6.75 0.70
CA THR A 32 3.70 -6.01 -0.22
C THR A 32 4.26 -4.62 -0.37
N VAL A 33 4.48 -4.17 -1.60
CA VAL A 33 5.08 -2.87 -1.90
C VAL A 33 4.09 -2.04 -2.68
N ILE A 34 3.84 -0.84 -2.18
CA ILE A 34 3.02 0.19 -2.83
C ILE A 34 3.97 1.28 -3.30
N LYS A 35 3.83 1.69 -4.56
CA LYS A 35 4.67 2.72 -5.20
C LYS A 35 3.81 3.88 -5.69
N ARG A 36 4.47 4.96 -6.14
CA ARG A 36 3.85 6.12 -6.79
C ARG A 36 2.84 6.83 -5.88
N ILE A 37 3.21 6.94 -4.61
CA ILE A 37 2.43 7.67 -3.63
C ILE A 37 2.92 9.11 -3.62
N GLU A 38 2.00 10.05 -3.81
CA GLU A 38 2.20 11.49 -3.77
C GLU A 38 1.42 12.08 -2.58
N GLY A 39 1.89 13.18 -2.01
CA GLY A 39 1.26 13.84 -0.86
C GLY A 39 1.62 13.22 0.50
N ASP A 40 0.68 13.21 1.44
CA ASP A 40 0.90 12.76 2.82
C ASP A 40 0.96 11.22 2.92
N ILE A 41 2.16 10.67 2.78
CA ILE A 41 2.43 9.22 2.85
C ILE A 41 2.19 8.67 4.26
N ILE A 42 2.38 9.48 5.30
CA ILE A 42 2.22 9.06 6.70
C ILE A 42 0.74 8.82 6.99
N ALA A 43 -0.14 9.72 6.52
CA ALA A 43 -1.58 9.55 6.61
C ALA A 43 -2.03 8.26 5.89
N LEU A 44 -1.55 8.02 4.66
CA LEU A 44 -1.83 6.80 3.93
C LEU A 44 -1.38 5.55 4.69
N GLU A 45 -0.18 5.57 5.26
CA GLU A 45 0.37 4.45 6.03
C GLU A 45 -0.48 4.12 7.25
N ALA A 46 -0.88 5.14 8.02
CA ALA A 46 -1.65 4.96 9.24
C ALA A 46 -3.03 4.34 8.94
N GLU A 47 -3.71 4.83 7.90
CA GLU A 47 -5.01 4.31 7.48
C GLU A 47 -4.91 2.88 6.95
N LEU A 48 -3.91 2.60 6.12
CA LEU A 48 -3.71 1.28 5.55
C LEU A 48 -3.31 0.27 6.62
N LYS A 49 -2.46 0.67 7.57
CA LYS A 49 -2.06 -0.15 8.71
C LYS A 49 -3.28 -0.50 9.56
N LYS A 50 -4.15 0.47 9.87
CA LYS A 50 -5.39 0.22 10.61
C LYS A 50 -6.27 -0.78 9.88
N TYR A 51 -6.53 -0.56 8.58
CA TYR A 51 -7.33 -1.47 7.76
C TYR A 51 -6.78 -2.91 7.74
N LEU A 52 -5.47 -3.06 7.55
CA LEU A 52 -4.83 -4.38 7.49
C LEU A 52 -4.81 -5.08 8.86
N GLN A 53 -4.61 -4.33 9.94
CA GLN A 53 -4.66 -4.86 11.30
C GLN A 53 -6.07 -5.36 11.67
N GLU A 54 -7.12 -4.63 11.29
CA GLU A 54 -8.52 -5.05 11.48
C GLU A 54 -8.82 -6.34 10.71
N LYS A 55 -8.42 -6.43 9.44
CA LYS A 55 -8.67 -7.62 8.60
C LYS A 55 -7.85 -8.85 9.02
N ARG A 56 -6.65 -8.67 9.56
CA ARG A 56 -5.74 -9.77 9.93
C ARG A 56 -5.71 -10.09 11.42
N GLN A 57 -6.33 -9.26 12.25
CA GLN A 57 -6.32 -9.35 13.72
C GLN A 57 -4.89 -9.51 14.30
N LYS A 58 -3.91 -8.92 13.62
CA LYS A 58 -2.48 -9.02 13.94
C LYS A 58 -1.79 -7.70 13.69
N GLN A 59 -0.79 -7.39 14.49
CA GLN A 59 0.07 -6.23 14.25
C GLN A 59 0.93 -6.49 13.00
N ILE A 60 0.86 -5.56 12.06
CA ILE A 60 1.60 -5.61 10.81
C ILE A 60 2.70 -4.54 10.84
N GLY A 61 3.91 -4.97 10.53
CA GLY A 61 5.05 -4.08 10.36
C GLY A 61 5.04 -3.43 8.98
N THR A 62 5.20 -2.11 8.98
CA THR A 62 5.18 -1.22 7.82
C THR A 62 6.46 -0.39 7.82
N GLN A 63 6.93 -0.04 6.62
CA GLN A 63 8.09 0.81 6.42
C GLN A 63 7.75 1.85 5.36
N ILE A 64 7.97 3.11 5.70
CA ILE A 64 7.77 4.25 4.81
C ILE A 64 9.13 4.61 4.16
N PHE A 65 9.10 4.89 2.87
CA PHE A 65 10.21 5.51 2.16
C PHE A 65 9.68 6.74 1.42
N GLU A 66 9.74 7.89 2.10
CA GLU A 66 9.16 9.15 1.63
C GLU A 66 9.79 9.66 0.34
N PRO A 67 11.14 9.72 0.18
CA PRO A 67 11.74 10.31 -1.02
C PRO A 67 11.40 9.58 -2.32
N GLY A 68 10.96 8.32 -2.23
CA GLY A 68 10.57 7.51 -3.40
C GLY A 68 9.10 7.16 -3.43
N GLY A 69 8.24 7.78 -2.60
CA GLY A 69 6.80 7.57 -2.61
C GLY A 69 6.41 6.10 -2.47
N LYS A 70 7.04 5.39 -1.52
CA LYS A 70 6.92 3.92 -1.40
C LYS A 70 6.60 3.49 0.03
N ILE A 71 5.61 2.62 0.18
CA ILE A 71 5.31 1.92 1.43
C ILE A 71 5.61 0.43 1.24
N THR A 72 6.30 -0.17 2.21
CA THR A 72 6.58 -1.60 2.25
C THR A 72 5.93 -2.21 3.47
N ILE A 73 5.14 -3.26 3.26
CA ILE A 73 4.35 -3.94 4.29
C ILE A 73 4.86 -5.36 4.41
N ARG A 74 5.06 -5.83 5.64
CA ARG A 74 5.46 -7.22 5.89
C ARG A 74 4.30 -8.16 5.58
N GLY A 75 4.56 -9.19 4.77
CA GLY A 75 3.56 -10.20 4.39
C GLY A 75 2.97 -10.00 3.00
N ASP A 76 2.16 -10.98 2.60
CA ASP A 76 1.40 -10.96 1.35
C ASP A 76 -0.01 -10.43 1.59
N HIS A 77 -0.22 -9.18 1.22
CA HIS A 77 -1.45 -8.41 1.42
C HIS A 77 -1.87 -7.69 0.14
N VAL A 78 -1.31 -8.07 -1.02
CA VAL A 78 -1.55 -7.38 -2.30
C VAL A 78 -3.04 -7.26 -2.61
N ASN A 79 -3.79 -8.37 -2.52
CA ASN A 79 -5.21 -8.36 -2.86
C ASN A 79 -6.05 -7.51 -1.90
N LEU A 80 -5.71 -7.50 -0.60
CA LEU A 80 -6.41 -6.69 0.38
C LEU A 80 -6.17 -5.20 0.14
N VAL A 81 -4.92 -4.83 -0.17
CA VAL A 81 -4.56 -3.45 -0.49
C VAL A 81 -5.23 -3.00 -1.78
N LYS A 82 -5.24 -3.83 -2.82
CA LYS A 82 -5.92 -3.52 -4.09
C LYS A 82 -7.43 -3.30 -3.90
N ALA A 83 -8.10 -4.20 -3.17
CA ALA A 83 -9.52 -4.04 -2.86
C ALA A 83 -9.79 -2.73 -2.10
N TRP A 84 -8.94 -2.38 -1.13
CA TRP A 84 -9.06 -1.13 -0.38
C TRP A 84 -8.88 0.12 -1.25
N LEU A 85 -7.98 0.06 -2.23
CA LEU A 85 -7.79 1.15 -3.20
C LEU A 85 -9.01 1.29 -4.12
N ASP A 86 -9.59 0.17 -4.57
CA ASP A 86 -10.80 0.16 -5.40
C ASP A 86 -12.01 0.72 -4.64
N GLU A 87 -12.20 0.33 -3.37
CA GLU A 87 -13.26 0.86 -2.49
C GLU A 87 -13.18 2.39 -2.33
N ARG A 88 -11.97 2.95 -2.39
CA ARG A 88 -11.74 4.39 -2.23
C ARG A 88 -11.71 5.16 -3.55
N GLY A 89 -11.62 4.46 -4.67
CA GLY A 89 -11.61 5.06 -6.01
C GLY A 89 -10.25 5.65 -6.43
N PHE A 90 -9.13 5.13 -5.92
CA PHE A 90 -7.78 5.47 -6.38
C PHE A 90 -7.39 4.69 -7.64
#